data_AF-A0A0N5D313-F1
#
_entry.id   AF-A0A0N5D313-F1
#
_cell.length_a   1.000
_cell.length_b   1.000
_cell.length_c   1.000
_cell.angle_alpha   90.00
_cell.angle_beta   90.00
_cell.angle_gamma   90.00
#
_symmetry.space_group_name_H-M   'P 1'
#
loop_
_entity.id
_entity.type
_entity.pdbx_description
1 polymer ?
#
loop_
_entity_poly.entity_id
_entity_poly.type
_entity_poly.pdbx_seq_one_letter_code
_entity_poly.pdbx_strand_id
1 'polypeptide(L)'
;MANLDYPSSVMSREKMLKNNLLEMVPKIKKPAKSLGNFRKLPRELLYTVFDYIEVESLGQFCLTSHAFNYLIRCYLVRESSRRRFYFETKDLEETFEGCDQFSAWGKLFKAATAILDHQKCCSFVTYYFIKDLNIINWFGWNRCFMTICGNWKFEDRALFLHMVLEVTDLYKSIDTVLLEDAGKYPLLEMKVRNALRFGFLDGPFQKDLEVGFWISAILNTQETIERKTRLFILMYGPLQDIDGTSSPNILVIIHWRLLVDRNIESPNICANILRPISHAFDCLIQTSAIERYCWNEDQIFDLLEEISNDRLLFITALLVADSNGQTERASPSDE
;
A
#
# COMPACT_ATOMS: atom_id res chain seq x y z
N MET A 1 -16.50 -10.20 -16.53
CA MET A 1 -15.21 -10.71 -16.01
C MET A 1 -15.24 -12.23 -16.01
N ALA A 2 -14.13 -12.90 -16.35
CA ALA A 2 -14.04 -14.36 -16.29
C ALA A 2 -13.97 -14.82 -14.83
N ASN A 3 -14.85 -15.75 -14.45
CA ASN A 3 -14.82 -16.45 -13.16
C ASN A 3 -13.51 -17.24 -13.06
N LEU A 4 -12.58 -16.73 -12.28
CA LEU A 4 -11.48 -17.52 -11.74
C LEU A 4 -11.98 -18.14 -10.43
N ASP A 5 -12.25 -19.45 -10.45
CA ASP A 5 -12.53 -20.22 -9.23
C ASP A 5 -11.29 -20.17 -8.32
N TYR A 6 -11.39 -19.42 -7.22
CA TYR A 6 -10.29 -19.21 -6.27
C TYR A 6 -10.48 -19.98 -4.96
N PRO A 7 -9.40 -20.57 -4.39
CA PRO A 7 -9.49 -21.36 -3.17
C PRO A 7 -9.85 -20.53 -1.92
N SER A 8 -10.75 -21.09 -1.12
CA SER A 8 -11.50 -20.44 -0.04
C SER A 8 -10.77 -20.26 1.30
N SER A 9 -9.53 -20.74 1.46
CA SER A 9 -8.78 -20.63 2.73
C SER A 9 -7.33 -20.15 2.56
N VAL A 10 -6.83 -19.41 3.55
CA VAL A 10 -5.44 -18.89 3.61
C VAL A 10 -4.40 -20.01 3.46
N MET A 11 -4.64 -21.16 4.10
CA MET A 11 -3.80 -22.37 3.98
C MET A 11 -3.78 -22.95 2.55
N SER A 12 -4.91 -22.87 1.84
CA SER A 12 -5.01 -23.33 0.44
C SER A 12 -4.31 -22.35 -0.52
N ARG A 13 -4.44 -21.04 -0.27
CA ARG A 13 -3.74 -19.97 -1.01
C ARG A 13 -2.22 -20.02 -0.84
N GLU A 14 -1.76 -20.22 0.40
CA GLU A 14 -0.34 -20.37 0.69
C GLU A 14 0.25 -21.60 -0.03
N LYS A 15 -0.48 -22.72 -0.04
CA LYS A 15 -0.07 -23.93 -0.76
C LYS A 15 -0.02 -23.69 -2.28
N MET A 16 -0.96 -22.95 -2.85
CA MET A 16 -0.97 -22.60 -4.27
C MET A 16 0.21 -21.69 -4.65
N LEU A 17 0.45 -20.63 -3.86
CA LEU A 17 1.58 -19.72 -4.08
C LEU A 17 2.92 -20.41 -3.88
N LYS A 18 3.03 -21.30 -2.89
CA LYS A 18 4.22 -22.13 -2.67
C LYS A 18 4.47 -23.08 -3.83
N ASN A 19 3.43 -23.68 -4.40
CA ASN A 19 3.56 -24.53 -5.59
C ASN A 19 4.02 -23.71 -6.81
N ASN A 20 3.42 -22.54 -7.04
CA ASN A 20 3.87 -21.61 -8.09
C ASN A 20 5.32 -21.18 -7.87
N LEU A 21 5.75 -20.98 -6.62
CA LEU A 21 7.13 -20.62 -6.31
C LEU A 21 8.13 -21.76 -6.47
N LEU A 22 7.73 -22.98 -6.16
CA LEU A 22 8.53 -24.17 -6.44
C LEU A 22 8.75 -24.35 -7.95
N GLU A 23 7.84 -23.87 -8.78
CA GLU A 23 8.01 -23.77 -10.24
C GLU A 23 8.89 -22.58 -10.66
N MET A 24 8.86 -21.47 -9.91
CA MET A 24 9.73 -20.28 -10.13
C MET A 24 11.17 -20.44 -9.67
N VAL A 25 11.47 -21.48 -8.87
CA VAL A 25 12.82 -21.89 -8.50
C VAL A 25 13.26 -22.96 -9.51
N PRO A 26 13.83 -22.58 -10.68
CA PRO A 26 14.28 -23.58 -11.65
C PRO A 26 15.25 -24.54 -10.96
N LYS A 27 15.02 -25.84 -11.09
CA LYS A 27 15.97 -26.85 -10.59
C LYS A 27 17.31 -26.61 -11.29
N ILE A 28 18.26 -25.94 -10.62
CA ILE A 28 19.64 -25.86 -11.12
C ILE A 28 20.16 -27.29 -11.16
N LYS A 29 20.15 -27.88 -12.37
CA LYS A 29 20.63 -29.23 -12.61
C LYS A 29 22.16 -29.35 -12.44
N LYS A 30 22.91 -28.22 -12.42
CA LYS A 30 24.37 -28.16 -12.12
C LYS A 30 24.77 -26.80 -11.53
N PRO A 31 25.64 -26.72 -10.50
CA PRO A 31 26.13 -25.44 -9.99
C PRO A 31 26.79 -24.65 -11.12
N ALA A 32 26.24 -23.47 -11.42
CA ALA A 32 26.65 -22.69 -12.57
C ALA A 32 28.10 -22.22 -12.40
N LYS A 33 28.88 -22.25 -13.50
CA LYS A 33 30.28 -21.75 -13.53
C LYS A 33 30.40 -20.31 -13.02
N SER A 34 29.32 -19.54 -13.11
CA SER A 34 29.21 -18.15 -12.65
C SER A 34 29.29 -17.94 -11.14
N LEU A 35 29.30 -19.00 -10.31
CA LEU A 35 29.53 -18.87 -8.86
C LEU A 35 31.03 -18.82 -8.47
N GLY A 36 31.96 -18.96 -9.42
CA GLY A 36 33.39 -18.89 -9.13
C GLY A 36 33.82 -19.90 -8.05
N ASN A 37 34.52 -19.43 -7.01
CA ASN A 37 34.95 -20.27 -5.88
C ASN A 37 33.80 -20.66 -4.93
N PHE A 38 32.72 -19.89 -4.89
CA PHE A 38 31.55 -20.18 -4.04
C PHE A 38 30.85 -21.48 -4.42
N ARG A 39 31.05 -21.98 -5.64
CA ARG A 39 30.56 -23.30 -6.07
C ARG A 39 31.11 -24.47 -5.22
N LYS A 40 32.22 -24.27 -4.50
CA LYS A 40 32.82 -25.27 -3.62
C LYS A 40 32.11 -25.37 -2.26
N LEU A 41 31.32 -24.36 -1.90
CA LEU A 41 30.59 -24.35 -0.63
C LEU A 41 29.24 -25.09 -0.78
N PRO A 42 28.84 -25.91 0.21
CA PRO A 42 27.47 -26.37 0.35
C PRO A 42 26.49 -25.20 0.36
N ARG A 43 25.29 -25.40 -0.20
CA ARG A 43 24.27 -24.34 -0.30
C ARG A 43 23.86 -23.82 1.07
N GLU A 44 23.82 -24.72 2.04
CA GLU A 44 23.46 -24.44 3.42
C GLU A 44 24.45 -23.45 4.05
N LEU A 45 25.76 -23.63 3.81
CA LEU A 45 26.78 -22.68 4.27
C LEU A 45 26.67 -21.34 3.55
N LEU A 46 26.36 -21.34 2.25
CA LEU A 46 26.13 -20.08 1.51
C LEU A 46 24.93 -19.30 2.08
N TYR A 47 23.85 -19.99 2.43
CA TYR A 47 22.69 -19.34 3.06
C TYR A 47 23.03 -18.78 4.44
N THR A 48 23.83 -19.50 5.24
CA THR A 48 24.35 -18.97 6.50
C THR A 48 25.23 -17.75 6.28
N VAL A 49 26.08 -17.72 5.25
CA VAL A 49 26.85 -16.52 4.89
C VAL A 49 25.92 -15.37 4.52
N PHE A 50 24.83 -15.64 3.79
CA PHE A 50 23.85 -14.60 3.45
C PHE A 50 23.15 -14.01 4.68
N ASP A 51 22.94 -14.78 5.75
CA ASP A 51 22.36 -14.26 7.00
C ASP A 51 23.23 -13.14 7.63
N TYR A 52 24.54 -13.12 7.39
CA TYR A 52 25.49 -12.12 7.95
C TYR A 52 25.86 -10.98 7.00
N ILE A 53 25.47 -11.05 5.72
CA ILE A 53 25.74 -10.00 4.74
C ILE A 53 24.63 -8.95 4.81
N GLU A 54 24.96 -7.67 4.77
CA GLU A 54 23.98 -6.58 4.70
C GLU A 54 23.01 -6.74 3.53
N VAL A 55 21.73 -6.41 3.76
CA VAL A 55 20.65 -6.61 2.78
C VAL A 55 20.95 -5.91 1.44
N GLU A 56 21.51 -4.70 1.49
CA GLU A 56 21.88 -3.96 0.28
C GLU A 56 22.98 -4.67 -0.52
N SER A 57 23.97 -5.23 0.17
CA SER A 57 25.03 -6.03 -0.44
C SER A 57 24.49 -7.33 -1.06
N LEU A 58 23.50 -7.98 -0.43
CA LEU A 58 22.77 -9.09 -1.05
C LEU A 58 22.07 -8.66 -2.34
N GLY A 59 21.47 -7.47 -2.36
CA GLY A 59 20.86 -6.88 -3.55
C GLY A 59 21.87 -6.76 -4.70
N GLN A 60 23.09 -6.28 -4.40
CA GLN A 60 24.18 -6.21 -5.39
C GLN A 60 24.58 -7.60 -5.88
N PHE A 61 24.75 -8.59 -4.98
CA PHE A 61 25.05 -9.97 -5.37
C PHE A 61 24.00 -10.56 -6.31
N CYS A 62 22.72 -10.28 -6.05
CA CYS A 62 21.61 -10.67 -6.93
C CYS A 62 21.81 -10.22 -8.38
N LEU A 63 22.44 -9.07 -8.61
CA LEU A 63 22.64 -8.50 -9.93
C LEU A 63 23.96 -8.97 -10.60
N THR A 64 24.88 -9.58 -9.86
CA THR A 64 26.18 -10.02 -10.41
C THR A 64 26.09 -11.20 -11.37
N SER A 65 25.16 -12.14 -11.14
CA SER A 65 24.97 -13.30 -12.02
C SER A 65 23.62 -13.98 -11.81
N HIS A 66 23.12 -14.68 -12.83
CA HIS A 66 21.92 -15.52 -12.72
C HIS A 66 22.00 -16.58 -11.61
N ALA A 67 23.21 -17.04 -11.27
CA ALA A 67 23.38 -18.06 -10.24
C ALA A 67 23.26 -17.49 -8.83
N PHE A 68 23.83 -16.32 -8.57
CA PHE A 68 23.62 -15.61 -7.32
C PHE A 68 22.17 -15.16 -7.19
N ASN A 69 21.58 -14.60 -8.24
CA ASN A 69 20.16 -14.26 -8.28
C ASN A 69 19.28 -15.45 -7.87
N TYR A 70 19.55 -16.63 -8.42
CA TYR A 70 18.83 -17.85 -8.06
C TYR A 70 19.04 -18.27 -6.60
N LEU A 71 20.30 -18.31 -6.14
CA LEU A 71 20.61 -18.71 -4.76
C LEU A 71 19.97 -17.77 -3.74
N ILE A 72 19.97 -16.47 -4.03
CA ILE A 72 19.36 -15.48 -3.15
C ILE A 72 17.83 -15.60 -3.17
N ARG A 73 17.20 -15.84 -4.34
CA ARG A 73 15.77 -16.20 -4.36
C ARG A 73 15.46 -17.46 -3.53
N CYS A 74 16.32 -18.47 -3.61
CA CYS A 74 16.18 -19.68 -2.78
C CYS A 74 16.36 -19.39 -1.29
N TYR A 75 17.22 -18.45 -0.93
CA TYR A 75 17.42 -17.99 0.44
C TYR A 75 16.20 -17.22 0.96
N LEU A 76 15.66 -16.29 0.16
CA LEU A 76 14.51 -15.46 0.50
C LEU A 76 13.25 -16.29 0.81
N VAL A 77 13.06 -17.46 0.20
CA VAL A 77 11.92 -18.34 0.53
C VAL A 77 12.11 -19.13 1.83
N ARG A 78 13.28 -19.05 2.48
CA ARG A 78 13.57 -19.78 3.73
C ARG A 78 12.98 -19.08 4.96
N GLU A 79 12.90 -19.85 6.04
CA GLU A 79 12.50 -19.34 7.36
C GLU A 79 13.54 -18.39 7.96
N SER A 80 14.85 -18.62 7.74
CA SER A 80 15.91 -17.76 8.30
C SER A 80 15.83 -16.34 7.76
N SER A 81 15.66 -16.18 6.44
CA SER A 81 15.46 -14.88 5.80
C SER A 81 14.26 -14.14 6.37
N ARG A 82 13.13 -14.84 6.59
CA ARG A 82 11.92 -14.23 7.16
C ARG A 82 12.13 -13.74 8.58
N ARG A 83 12.74 -14.57 9.44
CA ARG A 83 13.10 -14.15 10.80
C ARG A 83 14.02 -12.95 10.77
N ARG A 84 15.02 -12.94 9.88
CA ARG A 84 15.91 -11.81 9.71
C ARG A 84 15.15 -10.54 9.33
N PHE A 85 14.28 -10.60 8.33
CA PHE A 85 13.42 -9.47 7.97
C PHE A 85 12.62 -8.96 9.16
N TYR A 86 11.95 -9.85 9.90
CA TYR A 86 11.21 -9.48 11.11
C TYR A 86 12.11 -8.78 12.13
N PHE A 87 13.28 -9.34 12.46
CA PHE A 87 14.17 -8.74 13.46
C PHE A 87 14.76 -7.39 13.02
N GLU A 88 15.03 -7.21 11.72
CA GLU A 88 15.55 -5.96 11.17
C GLU A 88 14.46 -4.88 11.02
N THR A 89 13.17 -5.24 11.08
CA THR A 89 12.06 -4.31 10.81
C THR A 89 11.08 -4.13 11.98
N LYS A 90 11.04 -5.03 12.96
CA LYS A 90 10.04 -5.05 14.06
C LYS A 90 10.02 -3.80 14.94
N ASP A 91 11.18 -3.16 15.14
CA ASP A 91 11.32 -1.99 16.03
C ASP A 91 11.43 -0.68 15.24
N LEU A 92 11.26 -0.72 13.91
CA LEU A 92 11.34 0.49 13.10
C LEU A 92 10.02 1.26 13.19
N GLU A 93 10.10 2.45 13.78
CA GLU A 93 9.00 3.40 13.86
C GLU A 93 8.61 3.95 12.48
N GLU A 94 7.52 4.72 12.46
CA GLU A 94 7.03 5.46 11.29
C GLU A 94 7.98 6.61 10.87
N THR A 95 9.08 6.84 11.60
CA THR A 95 10.01 7.95 11.39
C THR A 95 11.14 7.61 10.39
N PHE A 96 11.72 8.66 9.80
CA PHE A 96 12.71 8.61 8.72
C PHE A 96 14.17 8.58 9.18
N GLU A 97 14.42 8.47 10.47
CA GLU A 97 15.76 8.66 11.04
C GLU A 97 16.55 7.34 11.04
N GLY A 98 17.26 7.07 9.93
CA GLY A 98 18.24 5.96 9.84
C GLY A 98 18.19 5.16 8.53
N CYS A 99 18.96 4.07 8.48
CA CYS A 99 18.90 3.09 7.39
C CYS A 99 17.50 2.44 7.33
N ASP A 100 16.68 2.83 6.36
CA ASP A 100 15.36 2.25 6.16
C ASP A 100 15.46 0.79 5.67
N GLN A 101 15.40 -0.15 6.61
CA GLN A 101 15.49 -1.58 6.29
C GLN A 101 14.34 -2.02 5.38
N PHE A 102 13.14 -1.43 5.49
CA PHE A 102 12.05 -1.77 4.57
C PHE A 102 12.39 -1.44 3.12
N SER A 103 13.00 -0.28 2.86
CA SER A 103 13.51 0.05 1.52
C SER A 103 14.66 -0.86 1.10
N ALA A 104 15.61 -1.17 1.98
CA ALA A 104 16.72 -2.09 1.67
C ALA A 104 16.20 -3.48 1.23
N TRP A 105 15.23 -4.03 1.94
CA TRP A 105 14.53 -5.26 1.57
C TRP A 105 13.74 -5.12 0.27
N GLY A 106 13.07 -4.00 0.05
CA GLY A 106 12.42 -3.69 -1.23
C GLY A 106 13.41 -3.72 -2.42
N LYS A 107 14.61 -3.16 -2.26
CA LYS A 107 15.69 -3.22 -3.27
C LYS A 107 16.14 -4.66 -3.51
N LEU A 108 16.29 -5.45 -2.44
CA LEU A 108 16.68 -6.86 -2.54
C LEU A 108 15.62 -7.67 -3.30
N PHE A 109 14.33 -7.51 -2.98
CA PHE A 109 13.24 -8.17 -3.70
C PHE A 109 13.24 -7.79 -5.17
N LYS A 110 13.33 -6.49 -5.48
CA LYS A 110 13.42 -5.99 -6.86
C LYS A 110 14.59 -6.59 -7.62
N ALA A 111 15.78 -6.67 -6.99
CA ALA A 111 16.96 -7.27 -7.61
C ALA A 111 16.78 -8.78 -7.82
N ALA A 112 16.18 -9.48 -6.84
CA ALA A 112 15.92 -10.91 -6.91
C ALA A 112 14.92 -11.27 -8.01
N THR A 113 13.93 -10.41 -8.26
CA THR A 113 12.86 -10.63 -9.24
C THR A 113 13.08 -9.95 -10.59
N ALA A 114 14.19 -9.22 -10.78
CA ALA A 114 14.46 -8.45 -11.99
C ALA A 114 14.41 -9.25 -13.32
N ILE A 115 14.62 -10.57 -13.26
CA ILE A 115 14.56 -11.47 -14.44
C ILE A 115 13.22 -12.20 -14.60
N LEU A 116 12.26 -11.90 -13.73
CA LEU A 116 10.92 -12.49 -13.74
C LEU A 116 9.95 -11.53 -14.45
N ASP A 117 8.88 -12.07 -15.02
CA ASP A 117 7.74 -11.25 -15.41
C ASP A 117 7.04 -10.66 -14.17
N HIS A 118 6.23 -9.61 -14.36
CA HIS A 118 5.58 -8.89 -13.26
C HIS A 118 4.68 -9.81 -12.42
N GLN A 119 3.93 -10.72 -13.05
CA GLN A 119 3.04 -11.66 -12.33
C GLN A 119 3.84 -12.58 -11.39
N LYS A 120 4.99 -13.09 -11.85
CA LYS A 120 5.90 -13.90 -11.04
C LYS A 120 6.56 -13.09 -9.93
N CYS A 121 6.98 -11.86 -10.24
CA CYS A 121 7.51 -10.93 -9.24
C CYS A 121 6.50 -10.70 -8.12
N CYS A 122 5.27 -10.33 -8.46
CA CYS A 122 4.22 -10.11 -7.49
C CYS A 122 3.95 -11.37 -6.67
N SER A 123 3.79 -12.54 -7.30
CA SER A 123 3.60 -13.80 -6.58
C SER A 123 4.73 -14.11 -5.59
N PHE A 124 5.98 -13.81 -5.96
CA PHE A 124 7.15 -14.00 -5.11
C PHE A 124 7.14 -13.07 -3.91
N VAL A 125 6.88 -11.79 -4.15
CA VAL A 125 6.77 -10.78 -3.10
C VAL A 125 5.64 -11.17 -2.16
N THR A 126 4.43 -11.33 -2.69
CA THR A 126 3.20 -11.69 -1.95
C THR A 126 3.33 -12.97 -1.10
N TYR A 127 4.08 -13.98 -1.53
CA TYR A 127 4.36 -15.14 -0.68
C TYR A 127 5.18 -14.80 0.56
N TYR A 128 6.15 -13.89 0.42
CA TYR A 128 6.91 -13.39 1.56
C TYR A 128 5.97 -12.69 2.56
N PHE A 129 4.97 -11.95 2.06
CA PHE A 129 3.93 -11.29 2.86
C PHE A 129 3.03 -12.25 3.64
N ILE A 130 2.54 -13.32 3.02
CA ILE A 130 1.55 -14.23 3.64
C ILE A 130 2.06 -14.89 4.93
N LYS A 131 3.37 -15.08 5.03
CA LYS A 131 3.98 -15.77 6.17
C LYS A 131 4.16 -14.88 7.41
N ASP A 132 4.20 -13.56 7.23
CA ASP A 132 4.24 -12.56 8.32
C ASP A 132 2.82 -12.03 8.57
N LEU A 133 1.93 -12.92 9.04
CA LEU A 133 0.48 -12.71 9.20
C LEU A 133 0.07 -11.52 10.08
N ASN A 134 1.02 -10.86 10.75
CA ASN A 134 0.80 -9.65 11.52
C ASN A 134 1.46 -8.46 10.82
N ILE A 135 0.94 -8.10 9.65
CA ILE A 135 1.24 -6.82 8.99
C ILE A 135 0.64 -5.71 9.87
N ILE A 136 1.40 -5.32 10.88
CA ILE A 136 1.06 -4.22 11.79
C ILE A 136 1.63 -2.92 11.22
N ASN A 137 2.86 -2.96 10.70
CA ASN A 137 3.55 -1.79 10.16
C ASN A 137 3.27 -1.59 8.66
N TRP A 138 2.03 -1.22 8.32
CA TRP A 138 1.64 -0.92 6.93
C TRP A 138 2.50 0.17 6.30
N PHE A 139 2.92 1.16 7.09
CA PHE A 139 3.78 2.24 6.66
C PHE A 139 5.16 1.76 6.20
N GLY A 140 5.81 0.89 6.98
CA GLY A 140 7.06 0.25 6.59
C GLY A 140 6.91 -0.59 5.33
N TRP A 141 5.82 -1.38 5.25
CA TRP A 141 5.55 -2.18 4.06
C TRP A 141 5.30 -1.33 2.81
N ASN A 142 4.68 -0.14 2.92
CA ASN A 142 4.58 0.82 1.82
C ASN A 142 5.96 1.19 1.27
N ARG A 143 6.94 1.47 2.13
CA ARG A 143 8.31 1.79 1.68
C ARG A 143 8.94 0.63 0.90
N CYS A 144 8.69 -0.61 1.32
CA CYS A 144 9.09 -1.81 0.59
C CYS A 144 8.36 -1.91 -0.78
N PHE A 145 7.04 -1.75 -0.80
CA PHE A 145 6.21 -1.78 -2.00
C PHE A 145 6.63 -0.74 -3.03
N MET A 146 6.73 0.52 -2.62
CA MET A 146 7.11 1.64 -3.50
C MET A 146 8.52 1.45 -4.05
N THR A 147 9.43 0.86 -3.28
CA THR A 147 10.78 0.52 -3.77
C THR A 147 10.71 -0.53 -4.89
N ILE A 148 9.90 -1.58 -4.71
CA ILE A 148 9.73 -2.67 -5.69
C ILE A 148 9.10 -2.13 -6.98
N CYS A 149 7.96 -1.44 -6.87
CA CYS A 149 7.13 -1.06 -8.00
C CYS A 149 7.38 0.36 -8.54
N GLY A 150 8.30 1.12 -7.97
CA GLY A 150 8.48 2.56 -8.27
C GLY A 150 8.81 2.92 -9.73
N ASN A 151 9.27 1.96 -10.54
CA ASN A 151 9.51 2.15 -11.99
C ASN A 151 8.56 1.33 -12.87
N TRP A 152 7.59 0.64 -12.27
CA TRP A 152 6.63 -0.15 -13.02
C TRP A 152 5.59 0.76 -13.67
N LYS A 153 4.96 0.26 -14.73
CA LYS A 153 3.79 0.91 -15.32
C LYS A 153 2.62 0.88 -14.34
N PHE A 154 1.69 1.81 -14.50
CA PHE A 154 0.52 1.92 -13.62
C PHE A 154 -0.33 0.66 -13.62
N GLU A 155 -0.45 -0.04 -14.76
CA GLU A 155 -1.21 -1.28 -14.88
C GLU A 155 -0.60 -2.39 -14.03
N ASP A 156 0.73 -2.53 -14.05
CA ASP A 156 1.46 -3.52 -13.26
C ASP A 156 1.40 -3.20 -11.76
N ARG A 157 1.47 -1.91 -11.39
CA ARG A 157 1.28 -1.45 -10.00
C ARG A 157 -0.12 -1.76 -9.48
N ALA A 158 -1.14 -1.60 -10.31
CA ALA A 158 -2.51 -1.94 -9.91
C ALA A 158 -2.69 -3.45 -9.76
N LEU A 159 -2.11 -4.27 -10.64
CA LEU A 159 -2.10 -5.72 -10.45
C LEU A 159 -1.44 -6.10 -9.12
N PHE A 160 -0.35 -5.42 -8.75
CA PHE A 160 0.29 -5.61 -7.46
C PHE A 160 -0.63 -5.24 -6.28
N LEU A 161 -1.34 -4.11 -6.35
CA LEU A 161 -2.37 -3.75 -5.36
C LEU A 161 -3.41 -4.85 -5.21
N HIS A 162 -4.01 -5.34 -6.30
CA HIS A 162 -5.00 -6.42 -6.26
C HIS A 162 -4.48 -7.66 -5.53
N MET A 163 -3.22 -8.06 -5.80
CA MET A 163 -2.60 -9.18 -5.11
C MET A 163 -2.39 -8.91 -3.62
N VAL A 164 -1.94 -7.72 -3.23
CA VAL A 164 -1.79 -7.36 -1.81
C VAL A 164 -3.14 -7.41 -1.10
N LEU A 165 -4.19 -6.82 -1.69
CA LEU A 165 -5.54 -6.81 -1.12
C LEU A 165 -6.11 -8.22 -0.95
N GLU A 166 -5.84 -9.12 -1.90
CA GLU A 166 -6.30 -10.51 -1.85
C GLU A 166 -5.62 -11.29 -0.71
N VAL A 167 -4.30 -11.19 -0.59
CA VAL A 167 -3.56 -12.03 0.35
C VAL A 167 -3.63 -11.56 1.79
N THR A 168 -3.95 -10.30 1.99
CA THR A 168 -4.17 -9.70 3.32
C THR A 168 -5.63 -9.77 3.74
N ASP A 169 -6.49 -10.43 2.94
CA ASP A 169 -7.94 -10.48 3.11
C ASP A 169 -8.59 -9.08 3.25
N LEU A 170 -7.95 -8.05 2.70
CA LEU A 170 -8.49 -6.70 2.69
C LEU A 170 -9.71 -6.60 1.80
N TYR A 171 -9.81 -7.36 0.70
CA TYR A 171 -11.07 -7.42 -0.08
C TYR A 171 -12.28 -7.75 0.78
N LYS A 172 -12.19 -8.84 1.56
CA LYS A 172 -13.27 -9.25 2.45
C LYS A 172 -13.56 -8.18 3.50
N SER A 173 -12.51 -7.55 4.03
CA SER A 173 -12.64 -6.50 5.04
C SER A 173 -13.33 -5.25 4.47
N ILE A 174 -12.91 -4.82 3.27
CA ILE A 174 -13.51 -3.72 2.51
C ILE A 174 -14.98 -4.04 2.20
N ASP A 175 -15.27 -5.19 1.60
CA ASP A 175 -16.64 -5.57 1.25
C ASP A 175 -17.54 -5.61 2.50
N THR A 176 -17.03 -6.13 3.61
CA THR A 176 -17.79 -6.17 4.88
C THR A 176 -18.13 -4.77 5.37
N VAL A 177 -17.18 -3.83 5.36
CA VAL A 177 -17.45 -2.45 5.84
C VAL A 177 -18.27 -1.63 4.84
N LEU A 178 -18.22 -1.93 3.54
CA LEU A 178 -18.97 -1.23 2.50
C LEU A 178 -20.40 -1.77 2.32
N LEU A 179 -20.71 -3.00 2.74
CA LEU A 179 -22.06 -3.56 2.67
C LEU A 179 -22.95 -3.19 3.85
N GLU A 180 -22.33 -2.84 4.98
CA GLU A 180 -23.00 -2.66 6.26
C GLU A 180 -23.21 -1.18 6.57
N ASP A 181 -23.92 -0.82 7.64
CA ASP A 181 -24.08 0.59 8.00
C ASP A 181 -22.76 1.23 8.44
N ALA A 182 -22.56 2.49 8.08
CA ALA A 182 -21.40 3.27 8.48
C ALA A 182 -21.28 3.35 10.02
N GLY A 183 -20.12 3.03 10.56
CA GLY A 183 -19.86 3.00 11.99
C GLY A 183 -20.32 1.71 12.69
N LYS A 184 -20.83 0.70 11.97
CA LYS A 184 -21.19 -0.59 12.55
C LYS A 184 -19.97 -1.36 13.05
N TYR A 185 -18.84 -1.27 12.34
CA TYR A 185 -17.59 -1.98 12.68
C TYR A 185 -16.40 -1.02 12.75
N PRO A 186 -16.36 -0.10 13.73
CA PRO A 186 -15.39 1.00 13.76
C PRO A 186 -13.92 0.53 13.77
N LEU A 187 -13.63 -0.58 14.47
CA LEU A 187 -12.27 -1.16 14.49
C LEU A 187 -11.87 -1.75 13.13
N LEU A 188 -12.81 -2.38 12.43
CA LEU A 188 -12.55 -2.95 11.11
C LEU A 188 -12.40 -1.83 10.08
N GLU A 189 -13.23 -0.79 10.15
CA GLU A 189 -13.12 0.41 9.32
C GLU A 189 -11.75 1.06 9.46
N MET A 190 -11.28 1.25 10.70
CA MET A 190 -9.93 1.79 10.96
C MET A 190 -8.82 0.85 10.49
N LYS A 191 -8.98 -0.47 10.65
CA LYS A 191 -8.02 -1.44 10.11
C LYS A 191 -7.90 -1.31 8.58
N VAL A 192 -9.04 -1.21 7.88
CA VAL A 192 -9.06 -1.05 6.41
C VAL A 192 -8.46 0.32 6.04
N ARG A 193 -8.88 1.40 6.70
CA ARG A 193 -8.35 2.74 6.47
C ARG A 193 -6.83 2.77 6.61
N ASN A 194 -6.30 2.28 7.73
CA ASN A 194 -4.86 2.28 8.00
C ASN A 194 -4.10 1.46 6.96
N ALA A 195 -4.65 0.31 6.55
CA ALA A 195 -4.03 -0.51 5.53
C ALA A 195 -3.96 0.18 4.16
N LEU A 196 -5.03 0.86 3.74
CA LEU A 196 -5.06 1.58 2.46
C LEU A 196 -4.22 2.86 2.52
N ARG A 197 -4.38 3.65 3.58
CA ARG A 197 -3.68 4.91 3.80
C ARG A 197 -2.18 4.67 3.97
N PHE A 198 -1.77 3.97 5.02
CA PHE A 198 -0.35 3.74 5.28
C PHE A 198 0.28 2.74 4.32
N GLY A 199 -0.50 1.85 3.71
CA GLY A 199 0.02 0.89 2.73
C GLY A 199 0.26 1.48 1.34
N PHE A 200 -0.47 2.54 0.95
CA PHE A 200 -0.42 3.05 -0.44
C PHE A 200 -0.46 4.57 -0.60
N LEU A 201 -1.14 5.31 0.27
CA LEU A 201 -1.49 6.73 0.05
C LEU A 201 -0.67 7.73 0.87
N ASP A 202 -0.16 7.32 2.02
CA ASP A 202 0.57 8.19 2.96
C ASP A 202 2.08 7.97 2.86
N GLY A 203 2.57 7.74 1.64
CA GLY A 203 3.98 7.46 1.40
C GLY A 203 4.83 8.74 1.44
N PRO A 204 6.03 8.71 2.04
CA PRO A 204 6.97 9.81 1.91
C PRO A 204 7.37 9.98 0.45
N PHE A 205 7.44 11.23 0.00
CA PHE A 205 7.88 11.60 -1.36
C PHE A 205 6.94 11.16 -2.50
N GLN A 206 5.71 10.72 -2.22
CA GLN A 206 4.71 10.51 -3.26
C GLN A 206 4.31 11.86 -3.86
N LYS A 207 4.35 11.93 -5.19
CA LYS A 207 3.82 13.09 -5.93
C LYS A 207 2.31 12.98 -6.02
N ASP A 208 1.61 14.10 -6.10
CA ASP A 208 0.15 14.17 -6.25
C ASP A 208 -0.39 13.24 -7.33
N LEU A 209 0.28 13.16 -8.49
CA LEU A 209 -0.08 12.23 -9.57
C LEU A 209 -0.04 10.75 -9.13
N GLU A 210 0.96 10.37 -8.33
CA GLU A 210 1.07 9.00 -7.80
C GLU A 210 0.01 8.71 -6.75
N VAL A 211 -0.27 9.68 -5.87
CA VAL A 211 -1.37 9.59 -4.91
C VAL A 211 -2.70 9.43 -5.66
N GLY A 212 -2.94 10.26 -6.67
CA GLY A 212 -4.13 10.19 -7.53
C GLY A 212 -4.28 8.84 -8.22
N PHE A 213 -3.19 8.29 -8.75
CA PHE A 213 -3.18 6.93 -9.28
C PHE A 213 -3.62 5.90 -8.23
N TRP A 214 -3.04 5.93 -7.03
CA TRP A 214 -3.39 4.95 -5.99
C TRP A 214 -4.83 5.09 -5.51
N ILE A 215 -5.33 6.32 -5.34
CA ILE A 215 -6.75 6.56 -5.05
C ILE A 215 -7.61 5.93 -6.15
N SER A 216 -7.32 6.25 -7.41
CA SER A 216 -8.07 5.74 -8.56
C SER A 216 -8.05 4.21 -8.64
N ALA A 217 -6.89 3.60 -8.46
CA ALA A 217 -6.73 2.14 -8.46
C ALA A 217 -7.51 1.47 -7.32
N ILE A 218 -7.53 2.06 -6.13
CA ILE A 218 -8.31 1.56 -4.98
C ILE A 218 -9.81 1.72 -5.23
N LEU A 219 -10.27 2.88 -5.70
CA LEU A 219 -11.70 3.11 -5.99
C LEU A 219 -12.20 2.19 -7.11
N ASN A 220 -11.38 1.92 -8.12
CA ASN A 220 -11.73 0.99 -9.20
C ASN A 220 -11.75 -0.49 -8.79
N THR A 221 -11.50 -0.80 -7.51
CA THR A 221 -11.86 -2.12 -6.94
C THR A 221 -13.37 -2.28 -6.72
N GLN A 222 -14.13 -1.18 -6.75
CA GLN A 222 -15.57 -1.15 -6.54
C GLN A 222 -16.30 -0.81 -7.85
N GLU A 223 -17.45 -1.46 -8.08
CA GLU A 223 -18.21 -1.30 -9.34
C GLU A 223 -19.16 -0.10 -9.32
N THR A 224 -19.82 0.16 -8.20
CA THR A 224 -20.87 1.19 -8.06
C THR A 224 -20.31 2.50 -7.50
N ILE A 225 -20.85 3.64 -7.94
CA ILE A 225 -20.48 4.96 -7.41
C ILE A 225 -20.66 5.06 -5.89
N GLU A 226 -21.76 4.55 -5.34
CA GLU A 226 -22.04 4.51 -3.90
C GLU A 226 -20.88 3.87 -3.11
N ARG A 227 -20.46 2.66 -3.50
CA ARG A 227 -19.33 1.97 -2.86
C ARG A 227 -17.99 2.68 -3.05
N LYS A 228 -17.76 3.31 -4.22
CA LYS A 228 -16.57 4.15 -4.44
C LYS A 228 -16.57 5.33 -3.47
N THR A 229 -17.68 6.03 -3.34
CA THR A 229 -17.85 7.15 -2.41
C THR A 229 -17.64 6.72 -0.96
N ARG A 230 -18.27 5.62 -0.53
CA ARG A 230 -18.09 5.08 0.82
C ARG A 230 -16.63 4.70 1.10
N LEU A 231 -15.94 4.08 0.14
CA LEU A 231 -14.53 3.74 0.25
C LEU A 231 -13.65 5.00 0.29
N PHE A 232 -13.99 6.03 -0.48
CA PHE A 232 -13.31 7.32 -0.48
C PHE A 232 -13.43 8.01 0.89
N ILE A 233 -14.63 8.08 1.47
CA ILE A 233 -14.86 8.61 2.82
C ILE A 233 -14.18 7.73 3.87
N LEU A 234 -14.15 6.41 3.70
CA LEU A 234 -13.40 5.54 4.61
C LEU A 234 -11.91 5.93 4.68
N MET A 235 -11.31 6.26 3.53
CA MET A 235 -9.90 6.66 3.43
C MET A 235 -9.63 8.09 3.93
N TYR A 236 -10.48 9.06 3.57
CA TYR A 236 -10.19 10.49 3.75
C TYR A 236 -11.15 11.21 4.71
N GLY A 237 -12.20 10.54 5.16
CA GLY A 237 -13.19 11.10 6.08
C GLY A 237 -12.57 11.52 7.41
N PRO A 238 -13.25 12.40 8.15
CA PRO A 238 -12.77 12.92 9.41
C PRO A 238 -12.67 11.83 10.47
N LEU A 239 -11.76 12.05 11.42
CA LEU A 239 -11.56 11.18 12.56
C LEU A 239 -12.15 11.82 13.83
N GLN A 240 -12.59 10.98 14.75
CA GLN A 240 -13.05 11.36 16.09
C GLN A 240 -12.33 10.54 17.14
N ASP A 241 -11.82 11.24 18.15
CA ASP A 241 -11.32 10.63 19.38
C ASP A 241 -12.50 10.24 20.26
N ILE A 242 -12.61 8.97 20.63
CA ILE A 242 -13.72 8.49 21.46
C ILE A 242 -13.54 8.86 22.93
N ASP A 243 -12.29 8.92 23.42
CA ASP A 243 -12.05 8.93 24.87
C ASP A 243 -11.86 10.32 25.50
N GLY A 244 -11.78 11.40 24.71
CA GLY A 244 -11.79 12.80 25.21
C GLY A 244 -10.77 13.16 26.31
N THR A 245 -9.90 12.24 26.68
CA THR A 245 -8.97 12.29 27.79
C THR A 245 -7.61 11.89 27.24
N SER A 246 -6.58 12.62 27.68
CA SER A 246 -5.16 12.44 27.31
C SER A 246 -4.59 11.11 27.83
N SER A 247 -5.27 10.00 27.56
CA SER A 247 -4.83 8.64 27.81
C SER A 247 -3.91 8.20 26.67
N PRO A 248 -2.82 7.47 26.93
CA PRO A 248 -1.88 7.03 25.90
C PRO A 248 -2.45 6.04 24.88
N ASN A 249 -3.70 5.59 25.05
CA ASN A 249 -4.40 4.70 24.13
C ASN A 249 -5.65 5.38 23.56
N ILE A 250 -5.48 6.49 22.83
CA ILE A 250 -6.60 7.18 22.18
C ILE A 250 -7.18 6.25 21.10
N LEU A 251 -8.43 5.82 21.29
CA LEU A 251 -9.15 5.10 20.25
C LEU A 251 -9.75 6.10 19.27
N VAL A 252 -9.22 6.11 18.05
CA VAL A 252 -9.63 6.99 16.96
C VAL A 252 -10.53 6.22 16.00
N ILE A 253 -11.68 6.78 15.63
CA ILE A 253 -12.61 6.20 14.64
C ILE A 253 -13.01 7.20 13.58
N ILE A 254 -13.61 6.72 12.50
CA ILE A 254 -14.17 7.57 11.44
C ILE A 254 -15.44 8.25 11.96
N HIS A 255 -15.48 9.57 11.85
CA HIS A 255 -16.62 10.39 12.28
C HIS A 255 -17.65 10.53 11.16
N TRP A 256 -18.31 9.43 10.81
CA TRP A 256 -19.29 9.38 9.70
C TRP A 256 -20.37 10.46 9.76
N ARG A 257 -20.88 10.75 10.96
CA ARG A 257 -21.94 11.76 11.17
C ARG A 257 -21.47 13.19 10.99
N LEU A 258 -20.18 13.47 11.04
CA LEU A 258 -19.69 14.86 10.91
C LEU A 258 -19.96 15.45 9.54
N LEU A 259 -19.92 14.60 8.50
CA LEU A 259 -20.16 15.01 7.12
C LEU A 259 -21.66 15.13 6.79
N VAL A 260 -22.54 14.59 7.65
CA VAL A 260 -23.99 14.45 7.41
C VAL A 260 -24.82 15.38 8.31
N ASP A 261 -24.49 15.48 9.60
CA ASP A 261 -25.42 15.97 10.63
C ASP A 261 -25.13 17.38 11.15
N ARG A 262 -24.02 18.04 10.77
CA ARG A 262 -23.62 19.31 11.40
C ARG A 262 -23.40 20.46 10.42
N ASN A 263 -24.06 21.59 10.69
CA ASN A 263 -23.51 22.89 10.30
C ASN A 263 -22.19 23.09 11.05
N ILE A 264 -21.08 23.06 10.32
CA ILE A 264 -19.77 23.33 10.92
C ILE A 264 -19.68 24.84 11.18
N GLU A 265 -19.89 25.25 12.43
CA GLU A 265 -20.00 26.66 12.84
C GLU A 265 -18.70 27.46 12.67
N SER A 266 -17.55 26.78 12.56
CA SER A 266 -16.24 27.42 12.41
C SER A 266 -15.60 27.10 11.06
N PRO A 267 -15.30 28.12 10.22
CA PRO A 267 -14.60 27.95 8.94
C PRO A 267 -13.26 27.22 9.06
N ASN A 268 -12.51 27.44 10.16
CA ASN A 268 -11.21 26.80 10.39
C ASN A 268 -11.35 25.30 10.69
N ILE A 269 -12.38 24.92 11.45
CA ILE A 269 -12.68 23.50 11.73
C ILE A 269 -13.14 22.82 10.44
N CYS A 270 -13.96 23.51 9.65
CA CYS A 270 -14.42 23.04 8.35
C CYS A 270 -13.25 22.80 7.38
N ALA A 271 -12.34 23.77 7.27
CA ALA A 271 -11.14 23.64 6.45
C ALA A 271 -10.27 22.46 6.88
N ASN A 272 -10.08 22.22 8.18
CA ASN A 272 -9.30 21.07 8.66
C ASN A 272 -9.97 19.72 8.38
N ILE A 273 -11.30 19.64 8.47
CA ILE A 273 -12.07 18.43 8.16
C ILE A 273 -12.03 18.12 6.65
N LEU A 274 -12.17 19.15 5.82
CA LEU A 274 -12.30 19.00 4.37
C LEU A 274 -10.96 18.95 3.65
N ARG A 275 -9.87 19.47 4.24
CA ARG A 275 -8.55 19.51 3.59
C ARG A 275 -8.09 18.15 3.07
N PRO A 276 -8.17 17.02 3.81
CA PRO A 276 -7.78 15.72 3.27
C PRO A 276 -8.62 15.28 2.08
N ILE A 277 -9.92 15.59 2.10
CA ILE A 277 -10.86 15.28 1.02
C ILE A 277 -10.57 16.14 -0.22
N SER A 278 -10.41 17.45 -0.04
CA SER A 278 -10.06 18.39 -1.11
C SER A 278 -8.76 17.98 -1.79
N HIS A 279 -7.71 17.72 -1.01
CA HIS A 279 -6.42 17.28 -1.53
C HIS A 279 -6.53 15.96 -2.31
N ALA A 280 -7.37 15.02 -1.86
CA ALA A 280 -7.60 13.78 -2.57
C ALA A 280 -8.30 14.01 -3.92
N PHE A 281 -9.25 14.95 -4.00
CA PHE A 281 -9.85 15.36 -5.26
C PHE A 281 -8.84 16.04 -6.19
N ASP A 282 -8.00 16.93 -5.67
CA ASP A 282 -6.94 17.57 -6.45
C ASP A 282 -6.00 16.52 -7.07
N CYS A 283 -5.63 15.50 -6.30
CA CYS A 283 -4.85 14.37 -6.79
C CYS A 283 -5.58 13.58 -7.88
N LEU A 284 -6.89 13.35 -7.74
CA LEU A 284 -7.71 12.68 -8.76
C LEU A 284 -7.80 13.49 -10.06
N ILE A 285 -7.97 14.81 -10.00
CA ILE A 285 -7.98 15.70 -11.17
C ILE A 285 -6.67 15.58 -11.96
N GLN A 286 -5.54 15.44 -11.27
CA GLN A 286 -4.23 15.29 -11.90
C GLN A 286 -4.06 13.96 -12.67
N THR A 287 -4.96 12.98 -12.49
CA THR A 287 -4.87 11.67 -13.16
C THR A 287 -5.21 11.69 -14.66
N SER A 288 -5.52 12.85 -15.24
CA SER A 288 -5.83 13.02 -16.67
C SER A 288 -4.81 12.38 -17.62
N ALA A 289 -3.55 12.27 -17.20
CA ALA A 289 -2.48 11.65 -17.97
C ALA A 289 -2.40 10.10 -17.85
N ILE A 290 -3.25 9.45 -17.06
CA ILE A 290 -3.14 8.03 -16.69
C ILE A 290 -4.30 7.21 -17.26
N GLU A 291 -4.22 6.84 -18.54
CA GLU A 291 -5.13 5.93 -19.28
C GLU A 291 -6.43 5.53 -18.55
N ARG A 292 -6.55 4.27 -18.10
CA ARG A 292 -7.76 3.70 -17.46
C ARG A 292 -7.97 4.11 -16.00
N TYR A 293 -7.03 4.86 -15.42
CA TYR A 293 -7.08 5.37 -14.05
C TYR A 293 -7.35 6.87 -14.02
N CYS A 294 -7.59 7.48 -15.19
CA CYS A 294 -8.01 8.86 -15.35
C CYS A 294 -9.42 9.03 -14.80
N TRP A 295 -9.61 10.11 -14.07
CA TRP A 295 -10.91 10.62 -13.65
C TRP A 295 -11.22 11.88 -14.45
N ASN A 296 -12.37 11.87 -15.12
CA ASN A 296 -12.88 13.06 -15.80
C ASN A 296 -13.75 13.91 -14.86
N GLU A 297 -14.12 15.11 -15.31
CA GLU A 297 -14.93 16.04 -14.53
C GLU A 297 -16.29 15.43 -14.13
N ASP A 298 -16.93 14.68 -15.03
CA ASP A 298 -18.22 14.02 -14.76
C ASP A 298 -18.11 12.99 -13.63
N GLN A 299 -17.07 12.14 -13.64
CA GLN A 299 -16.85 11.11 -12.61
C GLN A 299 -16.50 11.72 -11.26
N ILE A 300 -15.76 12.83 -11.27
CA ILE A 300 -15.45 13.59 -10.05
C ILE A 300 -16.72 14.24 -9.52
N PHE A 301 -17.54 14.80 -10.41
CA PHE A 301 -18.83 15.37 -10.06
C PHE A 301 -19.77 14.31 -9.48
N ASP A 302 -19.89 13.13 -10.09
CA ASP A 302 -20.70 12.02 -9.58
C ASP A 302 -20.26 11.60 -8.16
N LEU A 303 -18.94 11.55 -7.91
CA LEU A 303 -18.40 11.21 -6.60
C LEU A 303 -18.73 12.30 -5.56
N LEU A 304 -18.56 13.57 -5.94
CA LEU A 304 -18.91 14.72 -5.09
C LEU A 304 -20.41 14.78 -4.82
N GLU A 305 -21.23 14.55 -5.85
CA GLU A 305 -22.67 14.53 -5.77
C GLU A 305 -23.10 13.45 -4.79
N GLU A 306 -22.56 12.22 -4.90
CA GLU A 306 -22.84 11.13 -3.97
C GLU A 306 -22.42 11.45 -2.53
N ILE A 307 -21.26 12.08 -2.31
CA ILE A 307 -20.85 12.55 -0.96
C ILE A 307 -21.87 13.57 -0.44
N SER A 308 -22.39 14.43 -1.32
CA SER A 308 -23.30 15.51 -0.98
C SER A 308 -24.78 15.11 -0.98
N ASN A 309 -25.16 13.98 -1.58
CA ASN A 309 -26.54 13.48 -1.62
C ASN A 309 -26.99 12.96 -0.25
N ASP A 310 -26.04 12.71 0.66
CA ASP A 310 -26.29 12.63 2.11
C ASP A 310 -26.53 13.99 2.80
N ARG A 311 -26.75 15.07 2.01
CA ARG A 311 -27.33 16.41 2.28
C ARG A 311 -26.37 17.62 2.16
N LEU A 312 -26.28 18.15 0.94
CA LEU A 312 -26.35 19.56 0.45
C LEU A 312 -25.54 20.71 1.08
N LEU A 313 -24.66 20.49 2.07
CA LEU A 313 -23.78 21.56 2.62
C LEU A 313 -22.30 21.47 2.19
N PHE A 314 -21.93 20.44 1.42
CA PHE A 314 -20.53 20.07 1.21
C PHE A 314 -19.79 20.88 0.11
N ILE A 315 -20.49 21.23 -0.96
CA ILE A 315 -19.88 21.82 -2.18
C ILE A 315 -19.37 23.25 -1.93
N THR A 316 -20.10 24.06 -1.15
CA THR A 316 -19.70 25.44 -0.85
C THR A 316 -18.46 25.48 0.05
N ALA A 317 -18.27 24.49 0.92
CA ALA A 317 -17.17 24.45 1.86
C ALA A 317 -15.85 23.97 1.23
N LEU A 318 -15.91 23.08 0.23
CA LEU A 318 -14.73 22.67 -0.56
C LEU A 318 -14.17 23.86 -1.37
N LEU A 319 -15.02 24.68 -1.98
CA LEU A 319 -14.62 25.88 -2.72
C LEU A 319 -14.00 26.98 -1.82
N VAL A 320 -14.40 27.01 -0.54
CA VAL A 320 -13.84 27.97 0.45
C VAL A 320 -12.50 27.49 1.03
N ALA A 321 -12.27 26.17 1.12
CA ALA A 321 -11.00 25.63 1.61
C ALA A 321 -9.84 25.88 0.64
N ASP A 322 -10.10 25.82 -0.67
CA ASP A 322 -9.09 26.08 -1.72
C ASP A 322 -8.69 27.58 -1.77
N SER A 323 -9.66 28.49 -1.57
CA SER A 323 -9.39 29.94 -1.56
C SER A 323 -8.58 30.43 -0.35
N ASN A 324 -8.69 29.76 0.81
CA ASN A 324 -7.89 30.07 2.00
C ASN A 324 -6.49 29.43 1.97
N GLY A 325 -6.29 28.33 1.25
CA GLY A 325 -4.97 27.70 1.06
C GLY A 325 -4.03 28.50 0.16
N GLN A 326 -4.59 29.32 -0.74
CA GLN A 326 -3.80 30.23 -1.59
C GLN A 326 -3.41 31.53 -0.88
N THR A 327 -4.14 31.95 0.17
CA THR A 327 -3.85 33.20 0.89
C THR A 327 -2.73 33.06 1.93
N GLU A 328 -2.47 31.86 2.47
CA GLU A 328 -1.34 31.62 3.39
C GLU A 328 0.01 31.38 2.68
N ARG A 329 0.03 31.22 1.35
CA ARG A 329 1.27 31.16 0.56
C ARG A 329 1.76 32.52 0.06
N ALA A 330 1.06 33.61 0.36
CA ALA A 330 1.47 34.95 0.00
C ALA A 330 1.67 35.82 1.25
N SER A 331 2.91 35.88 1.75
CA SER A 331 3.39 36.96 2.62
C SER A 331 4.93 37.02 2.59
N PRO A 332 5.55 38.19 2.82
CA PRO A 332 6.40 38.83 1.81
C PRO A 332 7.90 38.85 2.16
N SER A 333 8.72 38.86 1.11
CA SER A 333 10.15 39.20 1.06
C SER A 333 10.38 39.71 -0.38
N ASP A 334 10.83 40.93 -0.69
CA ASP A 334 11.75 41.82 -0.01
C ASP A 334 11.55 43.27 -0.53
N GLU A 335 11.62 44.25 0.39
CA GLU A 335 12.32 45.53 0.20
C GLU A 335 13.40 45.64 1.27
#